data_AF-A0A920YHN7-F1
#
_entry.id   AF-A0A920YHN7-F1
#
_cell.length_a   1.000
_cell.length_b   1.000
_cell.length_c   1.000
_cell.angle_alpha   90.00
_cell.angle_beta   90.00
_cell.angle_gamma   90.00
#
_symmetry.space_group_name_H-M   'P 1'
#
loop_
_entity.id
_entity.type
_entity.pdbx_description
1 polymer ?
#
loop_
_entity_poly.entity_id
_entity_poly.type
_entity_poly.pdbx_seq_one_letter_code
_entity_poly.pdbx_strand_id
1 'polypeptide(L)'
;MRPFVFKQWSLLLAVGVFLLLTPVALAQSGGPYDLSWSTIDGGGATFSSGGDYTLGGTIGQPDAGLLTGGDYTLGGGFWGGGAVTGGEYDVYLPLVLRG
;
A
#
# COMPACT_ATOMS: atom_id res chain seq x y z
N MET A 1 7.59 43.00 57.35
CA MET A 1 7.02 41.88 56.56
C MET A 1 8.15 40.90 56.25
N ARG A 2 7.96 39.60 56.49
CA ARG A 2 9.02 38.59 56.50
C ARG A 2 9.54 38.32 55.05
N PRO A 3 10.83 38.55 54.74
CA PRO A 3 11.38 38.42 53.38
C PRO A 3 11.29 36.98 52.82
N PHE A 4 11.10 35.99 53.69
CA PHE A 4 10.90 34.59 53.32
C PHE A 4 9.61 34.35 52.52
N VAL A 5 8.51 35.06 52.84
CA VAL A 5 7.21 34.87 52.17
C VAL A 5 7.23 35.46 50.76
N PHE A 6 7.85 36.63 50.58
CA PHE A 6 8.01 37.24 49.25
C PHE A 6 8.79 36.34 48.28
N LYS A 7 9.85 35.69 48.76
CA LYS A 7 10.69 34.81 47.93
C LYS A 7 9.93 33.56 47.44
N GLN A 8 9.01 33.02 48.26
CA GLN A 8 8.15 31.89 47.89
C GLN A 8 7.14 32.26 46.82
N TRP A 9 6.55 33.47 46.90
CA TRP A 9 5.57 33.95 45.93
C TRP A 9 6.20 34.25 44.57
N SER A 10 7.40 34.83 44.56
CA SER A 10 8.16 35.02 43.31
C SER A 10 8.49 33.70 42.62
N LEU A 11 8.79 32.65 43.38
CA LEU A 11 9.08 31.31 42.87
C LEU A 11 7.83 30.67 42.24
N LEU A 12 6.68 30.78 42.91
CA LEU A 12 5.40 30.27 42.40
C LEU A 12 4.96 31.01 41.13
N LEU A 13 5.17 32.32 41.06
CA LEU A 13 4.90 33.11 39.85
C LEU A 13 5.82 32.71 38.70
N ALA A 14 7.11 32.50 38.96
CA ALA A 14 8.06 32.06 37.94
C ALA A 14 7.70 30.67 37.38
N VAL A 15 7.30 29.73 38.25
CA VAL A 15 6.82 28.40 37.84
C VAL A 15 5.50 28.51 37.06
N GLY A 16 4.57 29.35 37.50
CA GLY A 16 3.31 29.60 36.80
C GLY A 16 3.52 30.17 35.39
N VAL A 17 4.42 31.15 35.25
CA VAL A 17 4.82 31.69 33.93
C VAL A 17 5.48 30.63 33.07
N PHE A 18 6.39 29.82 33.64
CA PHE A 18 7.05 28.75 32.90
C PHE A 18 6.04 27.71 32.39
N LEU A 19 5.06 27.32 33.21
CA LEU A 19 3.98 26.42 32.81
C LEU A 19 3.06 27.03 31.75
N LEU A 20 2.77 28.33 31.83
CA LEU A 20 1.98 29.05 30.82
C LEU A 20 2.72 29.24 29.49
N LEU A 21 4.05 29.14 29.47
CA LEU A 21 4.86 29.15 28.25
C LEU A 21 4.96 27.77 27.58
N THR A 22 4.47 26.70 28.21
CA THR A 22 4.57 25.32 27.68
C THR A 22 3.44 24.82 26.75
N PRO A 23 2.28 25.49 26.51
CA PRO A 23 1.29 24.95 25.60
C PRO A 23 1.53 25.44 24.16
N VAL A 24 2.73 25.27 23.64
CA VAL A 24 2.90 25.02 22.20
C VAL A 24 3.22 23.54 22.08
N ALA A 25 2.22 22.72 22.36
CA ALA A 25 2.21 21.37 21.83
C ALA A 25 2.28 21.54 20.30
N LEU A 26 3.48 21.35 19.75
CA LEU A 26 3.70 21.17 18.33
C LEU A 26 2.87 19.94 17.95
N ALA A 27 1.61 20.16 17.54
CA ALA A 27 0.84 19.14 16.89
C ALA A 27 1.69 18.64 15.72
N GLN A 28 2.15 17.40 15.80
CA GLN A 28 3.01 16.78 14.80
C GLN A 28 2.26 16.78 13.46
N SER A 29 2.57 17.73 12.58
CA SER A 29 2.10 17.73 11.21
C SER A 29 2.97 16.78 10.38
N GLY A 30 2.78 15.47 10.54
CA GLY A 30 3.19 14.42 9.58
C GLY A 30 4.68 14.23 9.21
N GLY A 31 5.60 15.14 9.56
CA GLY A 31 6.98 15.07 9.05
C GLY A 31 7.04 15.13 7.50
N PRO A 32 8.14 14.68 6.86
CA PRO A 32 8.25 14.60 5.40
C PRO A 32 7.47 13.43 4.77
N TYR A 33 6.70 12.67 5.56
CA TYR A 33 5.98 11.50 5.08
C TYR A 33 4.64 11.92 4.48
N ASP A 34 4.50 11.69 3.17
CA ASP A 34 3.23 11.83 2.46
C ASP A 34 2.41 10.54 2.66
N LEU A 35 1.28 10.67 3.36
CA LEU A 35 0.31 9.60 3.62
C LEU A 35 -0.93 9.73 2.71
N SER A 36 -0.81 10.42 1.58
CA SER A 36 -1.87 10.47 0.57
C SER A 36 -2.19 9.06 0.09
N TRP A 37 -3.47 8.68 0.16
CA TRP A 37 -3.92 7.37 -0.31
C TRP A 37 -3.83 7.29 -1.83
N SER A 38 -3.50 6.11 -2.35
CA SER A 38 -3.58 5.81 -3.79
C SER A 38 -4.06 4.38 -3.97
N THR A 39 -4.73 4.12 -5.10
CA THR A 39 -5.04 2.78 -5.59
C THR A 39 -4.37 2.57 -6.95
N ILE A 40 -3.93 1.34 -7.22
CA ILE A 40 -3.55 0.91 -8.56
C ILE A 40 -4.65 -0.05 -9.01
N ASP A 41 -5.64 0.50 -9.72
CA ASP A 41 -6.73 -0.30 -10.26
C ASP A 41 -6.27 -1.04 -11.52
N GLY A 42 -6.54 -2.34 -11.58
CA GLY A 42 -6.34 -3.14 -12.79
C GLY A 42 -7.40 -2.84 -13.85
N GLY A 43 -7.21 -3.36 -15.07
CA GLY A 43 -8.16 -3.16 -16.16
C GLY A 43 -7.84 -3.98 -17.40
N GLY A 44 -8.60 -3.83 -18.46
CA GLY A 44 -8.34 -4.50 -19.73
C GLY A 44 -9.58 -4.68 -20.59
N ALA A 45 -9.35 -5.15 -21.81
CA ALA A 45 -10.39 -5.57 -22.73
C ALA A 45 -9.89 -6.81 -23.48
N THR A 46 -10.70 -7.86 -23.54
CA THR A 46 -10.37 -9.05 -24.36
C THR A 46 -10.54 -8.76 -25.84
N PHE A 47 -11.54 -7.92 -26.17
CA PHE A 47 -11.90 -7.60 -27.55
C PHE A 47 -12.24 -6.11 -27.66
N SER A 48 -11.23 -5.31 -28.03
CA SER A 48 -11.43 -3.96 -28.55
C SER A 48 -11.25 -3.99 -30.07
N SER A 49 -12.16 -3.39 -30.83
CA SER A 49 -12.13 -3.40 -32.29
C SER A 49 -12.05 -1.97 -32.85
N GLY A 50 -11.29 -1.78 -33.92
CA GLY A 50 -11.21 -0.51 -34.65
C GLY A 50 -10.74 -0.72 -36.09
N GLY A 51 -11.60 -0.40 -37.07
CA GLY A 51 -11.36 -0.74 -38.47
C GLY A 51 -11.25 -2.25 -38.66
N ASP A 52 -10.22 -2.69 -39.40
CA ASP A 52 -9.94 -4.11 -39.66
C ASP A 52 -9.16 -4.81 -38.54
N TYR A 53 -8.89 -4.12 -37.42
CA TYR A 53 -8.04 -4.63 -36.33
C TYR A 53 -8.82 -4.89 -35.06
N THR A 54 -8.37 -5.91 -34.32
CA THR A 54 -8.79 -6.20 -32.95
C THR A 54 -7.58 -6.21 -32.03
N LEU A 55 -7.78 -5.74 -30.80
CA LEU A 55 -6.76 -5.63 -29.77
C LEU A 55 -7.33 -6.16 -28.45
N GLY A 56 -6.55 -7.01 -27.80
CA GLY A 56 -6.79 -7.45 -26.43
C GLY A 56 -5.64 -7.00 -25.52
N GLY A 57 -5.93 -6.62 -24.29
CA GLY A 57 -4.92 -6.22 -23.31
C GLY A 57 -5.44 -6.23 -21.87
N THR A 58 -4.52 -6.42 -20.92
CA THR A 58 -4.79 -6.40 -19.47
C THR A 58 -3.74 -5.56 -18.75
N ILE A 59 -4.16 -4.82 -17.72
CA ILE A 59 -3.36 -3.90 -16.91
C ILE A 59 -3.38 -4.39 -15.47
N GLY A 60 -2.22 -4.36 -14.80
CA GLY A 60 -2.11 -4.74 -13.39
C GLY A 60 -2.16 -6.25 -13.19
N GLN A 61 -1.12 -6.95 -13.66
CA GLN A 61 -0.97 -8.39 -13.47
C GLN A 61 0.39 -8.67 -12.81
N PRO A 62 0.54 -8.44 -11.49
CA PRO A 62 1.81 -8.65 -10.79
C PRO A 62 2.25 -10.12 -10.75
N ASP A 63 1.32 -11.05 -10.96
CA ASP A 63 1.52 -12.49 -11.04
C ASP A 63 1.47 -13.03 -12.48
N ALA A 64 1.41 -12.18 -13.51
CA ALA A 64 1.52 -12.65 -14.88
C ALA A 64 2.92 -13.20 -15.17
N GLY A 65 2.97 -14.37 -15.81
CA GLY A 65 4.21 -15.04 -16.17
C GLY A 65 4.40 -16.35 -15.41
N LEU A 66 5.59 -16.93 -15.57
CA LEU A 66 5.96 -18.19 -14.94
C LEU A 66 6.56 -17.92 -13.56
N LEU A 67 5.95 -18.49 -12.52
CA LEU A 67 6.45 -18.48 -11.16
C LEU A 67 6.95 -19.87 -10.79
N THR A 68 8.05 -19.96 -10.05
CA THR A 68 8.64 -21.24 -9.61
C THR A 68 8.86 -21.23 -8.09
N GLY A 69 8.70 -22.40 -7.46
CA GLY A 69 8.95 -22.58 -6.04
C GLY A 69 9.01 -24.06 -5.66
N GLY A 70 10.19 -24.52 -5.21
CA GLY A 70 10.44 -25.96 -5.00
C GLY A 70 10.25 -26.75 -6.30
N ASP A 71 9.51 -27.85 -6.23
CA ASP A 71 9.17 -28.68 -7.39
C ASP A 71 7.95 -28.17 -8.18
N TYR A 72 7.43 -26.99 -7.82
CA TYR A 72 6.20 -26.44 -8.38
C TYR A 72 6.48 -25.29 -9.35
N THR A 73 5.73 -25.28 -10.43
CA THR A 73 5.70 -24.19 -11.40
C THR A 73 4.25 -23.73 -11.58
N LEU A 74 4.02 -22.42 -11.51
CA LEU A 74 2.71 -21.79 -11.69
C LEU A 74 2.77 -20.84 -12.87
N GLY A 75 1.85 -21.01 -13.81
CA GLY A 75 1.60 -20.06 -14.88
C GLY A 75 0.51 -19.09 -14.48
N GLY A 76 0.86 -17.82 -14.30
CA GLY A 76 -0.10 -16.77 -13.97
C GLY A 76 -0.37 -15.82 -15.13
N GLY A 77 -1.40 -14.99 -14.96
CA GLY A 77 -1.82 -13.96 -15.90
C GLY A 77 -3.01 -14.37 -16.80
N PHE A 78 -3.90 -13.41 -17.04
CA PHE A 78 -5.13 -13.58 -17.81
C PHE A 78 -4.94 -14.19 -19.21
N TRP A 79 -3.86 -13.81 -19.91
CA TRP A 79 -3.55 -14.30 -21.27
C TRP A 79 -2.69 -15.57 -21.29
N GLY A 80 -2.42 -16.19 -20.13
CA GLY A 80 -1.61 -17.40 -20.05
C GLY A 80 -0.12 -17.17 -20.35
N GLY A 81 0.38 -15.95 -20.13
CA GLY A 81 1.77 -15.53 -20.39
C GLY A 81 2.84 -16.26 -19.56
N GLY A 82 2.44 -17.21 -18.72
CA GLY A 82 3.30 -18.12 -17.96
C GLY A 82 3.04 -19.58 -18.29
N ALA A 83 2.83 -19.95 -19.56
CA ALA A 83 2.51 -21.33 -19.93
C ALA A 83 3.48 -22.33 -19.26
N VAL A 84 2.95 -23.13 -18.32
CA VAL A 84 3.67 -24.23 -17.72
C VAL A 84 3.67 -25.33 -18.78
N THR A 85 4.76 -25.47 -19.52
CA THR A 85 4.91 -26.52 -20.53
C THR A 85 5.14 -27.85 -19.81
N GLY A 86 4.03 -28.46 -19.40
CA GLY A 86 4.02 -29.74 -18.73
C GLY A 86 3.61 -30.86 -19.68
N GLY A 87 4.55 -31.71 -20.11
CA GLY A 87 4.18 -33.01 -20.65
C GLY A 87 3.45 -33.82 -19.58
N GLU A 88 2.23 -34.28 -19.87
CA GLU A 88 1.52 -35.31 -19.10
C GLU A 88 1.49 -35.06 -17.56
N TYR A 89 1.01 -33.90 -17.09
CA TYR A 89 0.84 -33.63 -15.66
C TYR A 89 -0.62 -33.44 -15.24
N ASP A 90 -0.92 -33.85 -14.01
CA ASP A 90 -2.21 -33.73 -13.34
C ASP A 90 -2.49 -32.31 -12.83
N VAL A 91 -3.75 -31.90 -12.97
CA VAL A 91 -4.23 -30.53 -12.70
C VAL A 91 -4.70 -30.40 -11.25
N TYR A 92 -4.01 -29.58 -10.45
CA TYR A 92 -4.27 -29.39 -9.01
C TYR A 92 -5.00 -28.07 -8.65
N LEU A 93 -5.40 -27.27 -9.63
CA LEU A 93 -6.17 -26.02 -9.46
C LEU A 93 -7.54 -26.10 -10.16
N PRO A 94 -8.52 -25.23 -9.82
CA PRO A 94 -9.87 -25.32 -10.38
C PRO A 94 -9.88 -25.13 -11.90
N LEU A 95 -10.03 -26.24 -12.60
CA LEU A 95 -10.24 -26.32 -14.04
C LEU A 95 -11.74 -26.22 -14.32
N VAL A 96 -12.19 -25.11 -14.90
CA VAL A 96 -13.57 -24.99 -15.39
C VAL A 96 -13.60 -25.39 -16.86
N LEU A 97 -14.07 -26.60 -17.15
CA LEU A 97 -14.40 -27.06 -18.50
C LEU A 97 -15.90 -26.84 -18.72
N ARG A 98 -16.26 -26.14 -19.81
CA ARG A 98 -17.63 -26.04 -20.31
C ARG A 98 -17.65 -26.58 -21.75
N GLY A 99 -18.55 -27.53 -22.01
CA GLY A 99 -18.93 -28.00 -23.34
C GLY A 99 -20.07 -27.20 -23.95
#